data_AF-A0A968TET1-F1
#
_entry.id   AF-A0A968TET1-F1
#
_cell.length_a   1.000
_cell.length_b   1.000
_cell.length_c   1.000
_cell.angle_alpha   90.00
_cell.angle_beta   90.00
_cell.angle_gamma   90.00
#
_symmetry.space_group_name_H-M   'P 1'
#
loop_
_entity.id
_entity.type
_entity.pdbx_description
1 polymer ?
#
loop_
_entity_poly.entity_id
_entity_poly.type
_entity_poly.pdbx_seq_one_letter_code
_entity_poly.pdbx_strand_id
1 'polypeptide(L)'
;MSVVSAGTKLVFCEGKPKGLDATLLQSLDLSADFVIKPSGGKRSLAVYAQVELAQYSEDNAPSYLTFRDRDFDAEPPPSIQLIQPFSDRPVFYTHRACIENYLLDAQAMDAYWQENSTAPRWQYGSSPGLAALTDWIEGEHPTLA
;
A
#
# COMPACT_ATOMS: atom_id res chain seq x y z
N MET A 1 6.74 -17.49 21.59
CA MET A 1 7.96 -16.68 21.40
C MET A 1 8.74 -17.29 20.25
N SER A 2 8.68 -16.71 19.05
CA SER A 2 9.54 -17.15 17.95
C SER A 2 10.85 -16.37 18.06
N VAL A 3 11.95 -17.08 18.30
CA VAL A 3 13.30 -16.52 18.26
C VAL A 3 13.55 -16.14 16.81
N VAL A 4 13.55 -14.83 16.53
CA VAL A 4 13.91 -14.30 15.22
C VAL A 4 15.39 -14.62 15.03
N SER A 5 15.72 -15.50 14.08
CA SER A 5 17.09 -15.95 13.85
C SER A 5 17.96 -14.79 13.37
N ALA A 6 19.24 -14.82 13.72
CA ALA A 6 20.23 -13.87 13.22
C ALA A 6 20.22 -13.89 11.67
N GLY A 7 19.89 -12.74 11.06
CA GLY A 7 19.76 -12.58 9.61
C GLY A 7 18.33 -12.36 9.11
N THR A 8 17.31 -12.60 9.93
CA THR A 8 15.91 -12.33 9.56
C THR A 8 15.65 -10.83 9.43
N LYS A 9 15.07 -10.41 8.31
CA LYS A 9 14.68 -9.02 8.06
C LYS A 9 13.20 -8.82 8.37
N LEU A 10 12.79 -7.61 8.75
CA LEU A 10 11.38 -7.29 9.00
C LEU A 10 10.79 -6.52 7.82
N VAL A 11 9.52 -6.79 7.49
CA VAL A 11 8.73 -5.96 6.58
C VAL A 11 7.48 -5.51 7.31
N PHE A 12 7.42 -4.24 7.68
CA PHE A 12 6.22 -3.63 8.25
C PHE A 12 5.25 -3.26 7.15
N CYS A 13 3.97 -3.62 7.27
CA CYS A 13 2.93 -3.24 6.31
C CYS A 13 1.71 -2.62 6.98
N GLU A 14 0.87 -1.90 6.24
CA GLU A 14 -0.38 -1.39 6.77
C GLU A 14 -1.44 -2.51 6.92
N GLY A 15 -2.49 -2.23 7.68
CA GLY A 15 -3.60 -3.16 7.91
C GLY A 15 -3.36 -4.19 9.01
N LYS A 16 -4.11 -5.30 8.90
CA LYS A 16 -4.18 -6.39 9.90
C LYS A 16 -3.47 -7.65 9.35
N PRO A 17 -3.21 -8.68 10.18
CA PRO A 17 -2.59 -9.95 9.74
C PRO A 17 -3.25 -10.69 8.58
N LYS A 18 -4.49 -10.35 8.22
CA LYS A 18 -5.22 -10.86 7.05
C LYS A 18 -5.73 -9.73 6.15
N GLY A 19 -5.08 -8.56 6.21
CA GLY A 19 -5.34 -7.44 5.31
C GLY A 19 -4.76 -7.68 3.92
N LEU A 20 -5.13 -6.83 2.96
CA LEU A 20 -4.67 -6.89 1.58
C LEU A 20 -3.14 -6.90 1.49
N ASP A 21 -2.46 -5.91 2.07
CA ASP A 21 -1.00 -5.80 2.06
C ASP A 21 -0.31 -7.04 2.62
N ALA A 22 -0.77 -7.53 3.78
CA ALA A 22 -0.19 -8.71 4.43
C ALA A 22 -0.36 -9.96 3.55
N THR A 23 -1.53 -10.11 2.92
CA THR A 23 -1.84 -11.24 2.03
C THR A 23 -1.01 -11.19 0.75
N LEU A 24 -0.87 -10.00 0.15
CA LEU A 24 -0.03 -9.77 -1.02
C LEU A 24 1.44 -10.07 -0.71
N LEU A 25 2.00 -9.51 0.36
CA LEU A 25 3.39 -9.75 0.71
C LEU A 25 3.66 -11.24 1.02
N GLN A 26 2.68 -11.94 1.61
CA GLN A 26 2.77 -13.38 1.84
C GLN A 26 2.75 -14.20 0.55
N SER A 27 2.09 -13.73 -0.52
CA SER A 27 2.06 -14.44 -1.80
C SER A 27 3.33 -14.31 -2.64
N LEU A 28 4.19 -13.33 -2.33
CA LEU A 28 5.46 -13.09 -3.03
C LEU A 28 6.61 -14.03 -2.62
N ASP A 29 6.33 -15.03 -1.78
CA ASP A 29 7.30 -16.01 -1.26
C ASP A 29 8.55 -15.38 -0.60
N LEU A 30 8.40 -14.18 -0.03
CA LEU A 30 9.47 -13.48 0.70
C LEU A 30 9.74 -14.09 2.09
N SER A 31 8.95 -15.08 2.51
CA SER A 31 8.87 -15.56 3.88
C SER A 31 10.13 -16.28 4.40
N ALA A 32 11.00 -16.72 3.49
CA ALA A 32 12.28 -17.34 3.83
C ALA A 32 13.28 -16.34 4.44
N ASP A 33 13.24 -15.08 3.98
CA ASP A 33 14.20 -14.04 4.37
C ASP A 33 13.58 -12.93 5.21
N PHE A 34 12.24 -12.80 5.17
CA PHE A 34 11.51 -11.70 5.77
C PHE A 34 10.36 -12.16 6.66
N VAL A 35 10.19 -11.47 7.80
CA VAL A 35 9.01 -11.57 8.65
C VAL A 35 8.10 -10.37 8.42
N ILE A 36 6.89 -10.64 7.95
CA ILE A 36 5.87 -9.62 7.67
C ILE A 36 5.17 -9.22 8.98
N LYS A 37 5.11 -7.93 9.26
CA LYS A 37 4.58 -7.31 10.48
C LYS A 37 3.49 -6.27 10.14
N PRO A 38 2.21 -6.67 10.09
CA PRO A 38 1.10 -5.74 9.91
C PRO A 38 1.00 -4.79 11.11
N SER A 39 1.02 -3.48 10.84
CA SER A 39 1.22 -2.42 11.83
C SER A 39 0.00 -1.51 12.05
N GLY A 40 -1.17 -1.93 11.56
CA GLY A 40 -2.39 -1.14 11.63
C GLY A 40 -2.41 0.00 10.60
N GLY A 41 -2.91 1.17 11.00
CA GLY A 41 -3.09 2.28 10.07
C GLY A 41 -1.80 3.06 9.78
N LYS A 42 -1.86 3.89 8.74
CA LYS A 42 -0.80 4.82 8.33
C LYS A 42 -0.10 5.54 9.48
N ARG A 43 -0.88 6.07 10.42
CA ARG A 43 -0.37 6.86 11.55
C ARG A 43 0.26 6.02 12.67
N SER A 44 -0.01 4.73 12.74
CA SER A 44 0.54 3.83 13.77
C SER A 44 1.81 3.10 13.33
N LEU A 45 2.08 2.99 12.02
CA LEU A 45 3.20 2.21 11.50
C LEU A 45 4.56 2.63 12.08
N ALA A 46 4.86 3.93 12.19
CA ALA A 46 6.13 4.41 12.73
C ALA A 46 6.30 4.05 14.23
N VAL A 47 5.25 4.25 15.03
CA VAL A 47 5.25 3.93 16.46
C VAL A 47 5.35 2.42 16.67
N TYR A 48 4.63 1.64 15.87
CA TYR A 48 4.65 0.19 15.94
C TYR A 48 6.05 -0.36 15.62
N ALA A 49 6.68 0.13 14.54
CA ALA A 49 8.04 -0.26 14.19
C ALA A 49 9.04 0.08 15.31
N GLN A 50 8.92 1.25 15.94
CA GLN A 50 9.75 1.62 17.08
C GLN A 50 9.58 0.67 18.28
N VAL A 51 8.34 0.36 18.64
CA VAL A 51 8.03 -0.56 19.75
C VAL A 51 8.53 -1.98 19.47
N GLU A 52 8.41 -2.45 18.23
CA GLU A 52 8.90 -3.76 17.82
C GLU A 52 10.44 -3.82 17.87
N LEU A 53 11.12 -2.77 17.37
CA LEU A 53 12.57 -2.69 17.36
C LEU A 53 13.17 -2.47 18.76
N ALA A 54 12.44 -1.83 19.68
CA ALA A 54 12.86 -1.63 21.07
C ALA A 54 13.04 -2.94 21.87
N GLN A 55 12.58 -4.08 21.33
CA GLN A 55 12.79 -5.40 21.93
C GLN A 55 14.19 -5.96 21.65
N TYR A 56 14.96 -5.32 20.77
CA TYR A 56 16.31 -5.73 20.38
C TYR A 56 17.34 -4.77 20.98
N SER A 57 18.54 -5.28 21.28
CA SER A 57 19.70 -4.43 21.58
C SER A 57 20.12 -3.67 20.32
N GLU A 58 20.71 -2.48 20.48
CA GLU A 58 21.17 -1.65 19.36
C GLU A 58 22.06 -2.42 18.37
N ASP A 59 22.95 -3.28 18.88
CA ASP A 59 23.87 -4.09 18.07
C ASP A 59 23.23 -5.29 17.36
N ASN A 60 21.96 -5.62 17.65
CA ASN A 60 21.28 -6.81 17.13
C ASN A 60 19.87 -6.49 16.60
N ALA A 61 19.58 -5.22 16.33
CA ALA A 61 18.32 -4.84 15.71
C ALA A 61 18.26 -5.39 14.27
N PRO A 62 17.18 -6.09 13.88
CA PRO A 62 17.04 -6.59 12.52
C PRO A 62 16.90 -5.44 11.53
N SER A 63 17.47 -5.60 10.33
CA SER A 63 17.17 -4.69 9.22
C SER A 63 15.69 -4.76 8.87
N TYR A 64 15.09 -3.62 8.52
CA TYR A 64 13.67 -3.57 8.20
C TYR A 64 13.34 -2.74 6.96
N LEU A 65 12.20 -3.06 6.36
CA LEU A 65 11.55 -2.28 5.31
C LEU A 65 10.12 -1.93 5.74
N THR A 66 9.59 -0.84 5.21
CA THR A 66 8.18 -0.45 5.39
C THR A 66 7.47 -0.48 4.04
N PHE A 67 6.53 -1.40 3.88
CA PHE A 67 5.59 -1.45 2.77
C PHE A 67 4.35 -0.62 3.13
N ARG A 68 4.00 0.35 2.29
CA ARG A 68 2.86 1.23 2.54
C ARG A 68 2.16 1.52 1.25
N ASP A 69 0.84 1.48 1.29
CA ASP A 69 0.04 2.03 0.21
C ASP A 69 0.27 3.54 0.14
N ARG A 70 0.26 4.10 -1.08
CA ARG A 70 0.48 5.54 -1.27
C ARG A 70 -0.78 6.25 -0.79
N ASP A 71 -0.65 7.36 -0.06
CA ASP A 71 -1.72 8.35 -0.13
C ASP A 71 -1.62 8.91 -1.55
N PHE A 72 -2.75 8.93 -2.28
CA PHE A 72 -2.87 9.43 -3.65
C PHE A 72 -2.52 10.93 -3.81
N ASP A 73 -1.89 11.55 -2.82
CA ASP A 73 -1.58 12.98 -2.73
C ASP A 73 -0.41 13.43 -3.62
N ALA A 74 0.27 12.50 -4.31
CA ALA A 74 1.38 12.81 -5.21
C ALA A 74 1.22 12.13 -6.57
N GLU A 75 1.30 12.94 -7.63
CA GLU A 75 1.23 12.47 -9.01
C GLU A 75 2.33 11.42 -9.30
N PRO A 76 2.02 10.34 -10.03
CA PRO A 76 3.04 9.38 -10.44
C PRO A 76 4.05 10.05 -11.41
N PRO A 77 5.35 9.68 -11.36
CA PRO A 77 6.33 10.17 -12.32
C PRO A 77 5.99 9.73 -13.74
N PRO A 78 6.48 10.41 -14.79
CA PRO A 78 6.27 9.97 -16.17
C PRO A 78 7.02 8.66 -16.52
N SER A 79 8.09 8.33 -15.79
CA SER A 79 8.94 7.16 -16.07
C SER A 79 9.04 6.21 -14.87
N ILE A 80 9.07 4.89 -15.14
CA ILE A 80 9.22 3.84 -14.12
C ILE A 80 10.51 4.06 -13.33
N GLN A 81 10.36 4.46 -12.07
CA GLN A 81 11.47 4.67 -11.15
C GLN A 81 11.02 4.50 -9.71
N LEU A 82 11.98 4.20 -8.82
CA LEU A 82 11.76 4.36 -7.39
C LEU A 82 11.80 5.86 -7.06
N ILE A 83 10.75 6.34 -6.41
CA ILE A 83 10.68 7.72 -5.95
C ILE A 83 11.25 7.73 -4.54
N GLN A 84 12.29 8.54 -4.32
CA GLN A 84 12.84 8.76 -2.99
C GLN A 84 12.32 10.10 -2.44
N PRO A 85 11.18 10.12 -1.74
CA PRO A 85 10.57 11.36 -1.22
C PRO A 85 11.43 12.07 -0.17
N PHE A 86 12.37 11.36 0.45
CA PHE A 86 13.15 11.84 1.58
C PHE A 86 14.61 11.45 1.40
N SER A 87 15.50 12.43 1.46
CA SER A 87 16.95 12.23 1.25
C SER A 87 17.64 11.58 2.45
N ASP A 88 17.05 11.66 3.64
CA ASP A 88 17.63 11.29 4.93
C ASP A 88 17.16 9.94 5.47
N ARG A 89 16.21 9.28 4.79
CA ARG A 89 15.63 8.00 5.23
C ARG A 89 15.47 7.02 4.07
N PRO A 90 15.63 5.71 4.31
CA PRO A 90 15.53 4.68 3.29
C PRO A 90 14.06 4.35 2.98
N VAL A 91 13.29 5.37 2.61
CA VAL A 91 11.90 5.24 2.21
C VAL A 91 11.82 5.44 0.71
N PHE A 92 11.30 4.43 0.01
CA PHE A 92 11.14 4.45 -1.42
C PHE A 92 9.68 4.19 -1.75
N TYR A 93 9.12 4.98 -2.64
CA TYR A 93 7.80 4.73 -3.22
C TYR A 93 8.00 4.10 -4.59
N THR A 94 7.20 3.09 -4.91
CA THR A 94 7.17 2.57 -6.27
C THR A 94 6.48 3.59 -7.18
N HIS A 95 6.92 3.66 -8.43
CA HIS A 95 6.36 4.50 -9.50
C HIS A 95 4.82 4.47 -9.55
N ARG A 96 4.25 3.31 -9.24
CA ARG A 96 2.83 3.05 -9.05
C ARG A 96 2.69 2.27 -7.74
N ALA A 97 1.97 2.79 -6.74
CA ALA A 97 1.30 1.90 -5.80
C ALA A 97 0.13 1.33 -6.59
N CYS A 98 0.39 0.18 -7.19
CA CYS A 98 -0.50 -0.53 -8.07
C CYS A 98 -1.66 -1.13 -7.25
N ILE A 99 -2.74 -0.38 -7.00
CA ILE A 99 -3.99 -0.86 -7.59
C ILE A 99 -3.85 -0.46 -9.04
N GLU A 100 -3.33 -1.40 -9.80
CA GLU A 100 -3.12 -1.27 -11.21
C GLU A 100 -4.38 -0.69 -11.86
N ASN A 101 -4.26 0.39 -12.65
CA ASN A 101 -5.35 0.79 -13.53
C ASN A 101 -5.77 -0.37 -14.47
N TYR A 102 -4.96 -1.42 -14.60
CA TYR A 102 -5.27 -2.66 -15.32
C TYR A 102 -6.19 -3.64 -14.54
N LEU A 103 -6.43 -3.41 -13.24
CA LEU A 103 -7.42 -4.12 -12.42
C LEU A 103 -8.71 -3.30 -12.20
N LEU A 104 -8.74 -2.06 -12.69
CA LEU A 104 -9.94 -1.23 -12.64
C LEU A 104 -10.87 -1.69 -13.76
N ASP A 105 -11.87 -2.47 -13.38
CA ASP A 105 -12.97 -2.86 -14.25
C ASP A 105 -14.12 -1.86 -14.10
N ALA A 106 -14.36 -1.06 -15.14
CA ALA A 106 -15.36 -0.01 -15.13
C ALA A 106 -16.76 -0.56 -14.76
N GLN A 107 -17.05 -1.79 -15.16
CA GLN A 107 -18.31 -2.47 -14.86
C GLN A 107 -18.42 -2.84 -13.38
N ALA A 108 -17.38 -3.41 -12.77
CA ALA A 108 -17.33 -3.70 -11.34
C ALA A 108 -17.42 -2.42 -10.50
N MET A 109 -16.79 -1.33 -10.95
CA MET A 109 -16.87 -0.02 -10.28
C MET A 109 -18.28 0.55 -10.34
N ASP A 110 -18.93 0.54 -11.51
CA ASP A 110 -20.32 0.99 -11.67
C ASP A 110 -21.28 0.15 -10.82
N ALA A 111 -21.17 -1.18 -10.90
CA ALA A 111 -21.98 -2.11 -10.11
C ALA A 111 -21.85 -1.88 -8.61
N TYR A 112 -20.61 -1.75 -8.11
CA TYR A 112 -20.35 -1.45 -6.71
C TYR A 112 -21.02 -0.15 -6.26
N TRP A 113 -20.95 0.90 -7.09
CA TRP A 113 -21.59 2.18 -6.81
C TRP A 113 -23.11 2.06 -6.71
N GLN A 114 -23.74 1.35 -7.65
CA GLN A 114 -25.19 1.15 -7.67
C GLN A 114 -25.65 0.37 -6.43
N GLU A 115 -24.95 -0.72 -6.09
CA GLU A 115 -25.26 -1.56 -4.93
C GLU A 115 -25.14 -0.80 -3.61
N ASN A 116 -24.16 0.10 -3.49
CA ASN A 116 -23.86 0.80 -2.25
C ASN A 116 -24.46 2.21 -2.17
N SER A 117 -25.10 2.71 -3.23
CA SER A 117 -25.67 4.07 -3.32
C SER A 117 -26.68 4.41 -2.21
N THR A 118 -27.29 3.39 -1.60
CA THR A 118 -28.26 3.52 -0.50
C THR A 118 -27.70 3.14 0.88
N ALA A 119 -26.42 2.75 0.96
CA ALA A 119 -25.81 2.31 2.21
C ALA A 119 -25.73 3.47 3.22
N PRO A 120 -25.90 3.23 4.54
CA PRO A 120 -25.98 4.30 5.56
C PRO A 120 -24.78 5.23 5.70
N ARG A 121 -23.66 4.92 5.03
CA ARG A 121 -22.41 5.71 5.05
C ARG A 121 -21.92 6.07 3.66
N TRP A 122 -22.76 5.91 2.64
CA TRP A 122 -22.43 6.27 1.28
C TRP A 122 -22.45 7.79 1.11
N GLN A 123 -21.30 8.38 0.77
CA GLN A 123 -21.13 9.83 0.62
C GLN A 123 -20.74 10.25 -0.80
N TYR A 124 -20.60 9.28 -1.71
CA TYR A 124 -20.03 9.49 -3.04
C TYR A 124 -21.08 9.73 -4.13
N GLY A 125 -22.37 9.80 -3.77
CA GLY A 125 -23.46 10.10 -4.70
C GLY A 125 -23.76 8.97 -5.69
N SER A 126 -24.37 9.31 -6.82
CA SER A 126 -24.69 8.35 -7.89
C SER A 126 -23.44 8.01 -8.72
N SER A 127 -23.47 6.85 -9.37
CA SER A 127 -22.39 6.46 -10.27
C SER A 127 -22.24 7.50 -11.39
N PRO A 128 -21.01 7.88 -11.78
CA PRO A 128 -20.77 8.67 -12.99
C PRO A 128 -21.11 7.90 -14.28
N GLY A 129 -21.36 6.59 -14.18
CA GLY A 129 -21.77 5.72 -15.26
C GLY A 129 -20.60 5.08 -16.00
N LEU A 130 -20.87 3.91 -16.60
CA LEU A 130 -19.86 3.06 -17.23
C LEU A 130 -18.99 3.80 -18.24
N ALA A 131 -19.58 4.59 -19.14
CA ALA A 131 -18.84 5.32 -20.17
C ALA A 131 -17.83 6.31 -19.57
N ALA A 132 -18.23 7.09 -18.56
CA ALA A 132 -17.34 8.05 -17.91
C ALA A 132 -16.22 7.36 -17.11
N LEU A 133 -16.51 6.19 -16.52
CA LEU A 133 -15.50 5.37 -15.83
C LEU A 133 -14.52 4.76 -16.82
N THR A 134 -15.00 4.23 -17.95
CA THR A 134 -14.17 3.71 -19.04
C THR A 134 -13.28 4.80 -19.60
N ASP A 135 -13.85 5.97 -19.94
CA ASP A 135 -13.09 7.12 -20.44
C ASP A 135 -12.03 7.60 -19.43
N TRP A 136 -12.31 7.52 -18.13
CA TRP A 136 -11.35 7.88 -17.08
C TRP A 136 -10.24 6.85 -16.91
N ILE A 137 -10.55 5.56 -17.06
CA ILE A 137 -9.56 4.46 -16.99
C ILE A 137 -8.67 4.46 -18.25
N GLU A 138 -9.26 4.69 -19.42
CA GLU A 138 -8.61 4.65 -20.73
C GLU A 138 -7.97 5.99 -21.14
N GLY A 139 -8.41 7.10 -20.54
CA GLY A 139 -7.93 8.44 -20.83
C GLY A 139 -6.50 8.68 -20.34
N GLU A 140 -5.61 9.05 -21.26
CA GLU A 140 -4.32 9.66 -20.93
C GLU A 140 -4.56 10.85 -20.01
N HIS A 141 -3.82 10.93 -18.90
CA HIS A 141 -3.77 12.10 -18.04
C HIS A 141 -3.60 13.35 -18.93
N PRO A 142 -4.53 14.33 -18.91
CA PRO A 142 -4.25 15.60 -19.55
C PRO A 142 -3.00 16.13 -18.87
N THR A 143 -1.90 16.23 -19.61
CA THR A 143 -0.70 16.96 -19.21
C THR A 143 -1.17 18.30 -18.67
N LEU A 144 -1.01 18.49 -17.36
CA LEU A 144 -1.12 19.79 -16.74
C LEU A 144 -0.07 20.68 -17.42
N ALA A 145 -0.56 21.62 -18.23
CA ALA A 145 0.24 22.70 -18.81
C ALA A 145 0.62 23.73 -17.74
#